data_AF-A0A6A2SIL5-F1
#
_entry.id   AF-A0A6A2SIL5-F1
#
_cell.length_a   1.000
_cell.length_b   1.000
_cell.length_c   1.000
_cell.angle_alpha   90.00
_cell.angle_beta   90.00
_cell.angle_gamma   90.00
#
_symmetry.space_group_name_H-M   'P 1'
#
loop_
_entity.id
_entity.type
_entity.pdbx_description
1 polymer ?
#
loop_
_entity_poly.entity_id
_entity_poly.type
_entity_poly.pdbx_seq_one_letter_code
_entity_poly.pdbx_strand_id
1 'polypeptide(L)'
;MRADCYICHRPIDYTLRSPDPYSFVIDETIPLARGGTLTHDNSGPAHRWCNAIKGTHSLAWARERVAQLIAQGKAPQRIAPASTEPIRCSDWFGGGE
;
A
#
# COMPACT_ATOMS: atom_id res chain seq x y z
N MET A 1 8.55 11.00 15.86
CA MET A 1 8.69 11.41 14.45
C MET A 1 7.80 10.51 13.62
N ARG A 2 6.91 11.07 12.81
CA ARG A 2 6.15 10.30 11.81
C ARG A 2 6.95 10.39 10.52
N ALA A 3 7.11 9.27 9.81
CA ALA A 3 7.83 9.29 8.56
C ALA A 3 6.85 9.50 7.40
N ASP A 4 7.26 10.34 6.46
CA ASP A 4 6.51 10.55 5.22
C ASP A 4 6.80 9.43 4.23
N CYS A 5 5.87 9.20 3.31
CA CYS A 5 6.07 8.21 2.26
C CYS A 5 7.23 8.64 1.36
N TYR A 6 8.31 7.86 1.32
CA TYR A 6 9.51 8.23 0.55
C TYR A 6 9.33 8.12 -0.99
N ILE A 7 8.19 7.58 -1.45
CA ILE A 7 7.80 7.48 -2.86
C ILE A 7 7.00 8.72 -3.28
N CYS A 8 5.98 9.13 -2.53
CA CYS A 8 5.09 10.23 -2.92
C CYS A 8 5.26 11.51 -2.10
N HIS A 9 6.13 11.49 -1.09
CA HIS A 9 6.42 12.59 -0.16
C HIS A 9 5.19 13.16 0.56
N ARG A 10 4.14 12.33 0.73
CA ARG A 10 2.93 12.67 1.48
C ARG A 10 2.96 12.02 2.86
N PRO A 11 2.33 12.64 3.87
CA PRO A 11 2.28 12.08 5.21
C PRO A 11 1.55 10.73 5.23
N ILE A 12 2.07 9.80 6.02
CA ILE A 12 1.45 8.50 6.26
C ILE A 12 0.58 8.59 7.51
N ASP A 13 -0.65 8.10 7.38
CA ASP A 13 -1.57 7.98 8.50
C ASP A 13 -1.41 6.62 9.16
N TYR A 14 -0.61 6.58 10.22
CA TYR A 14 -0.32 5.37 10.99
C TYR A 14 -1.53 4.83 11.79
N THR A 15 -2.65 5.55 11.81
CA THR A 15 -3.89 5.07 12.44
C THR A 15 -4.66 4.13 11.51
N LEU A 16 -4.39 4.17 10.20
CA LEU A 16 -5.01 3.30 9.22
C LEU A 16 -4.46 1.87 9.31
N ARG A 17 -5.35 0.89 9.41
CA ARG A 17 -4.99 -0.52 9.36
C ARG A 17 -5.02 -1.05 7.92
N SER A 18 -4.20 -2.05 7.65
CA SER A 18 -4.32 -2.85 6.42
C SER A 18 -5.75 -3.45 6.34
N PRO A 19 -6.41 -3.46 5.17
CA PRO A 19 -5.89 -3.36 3.80
C PRO A 19 -5.98 -1.96 3.15
N ASP A 20 -6.12 -0.89 3.93
CA ASP A 20 -6.35 0.46 3.40
C ASP A 20 -5.21 0.93 2.46
N PRO A 21 -5.49 1.56 1.31
CA PRO A 21 -4.45 1.98 0.35
C PRO A 21 -3.43 2.98 0.93
N TYR A 22 -3.85 3.80 1.90
CA TYR A 22 -2.99 4.77 2.60
C TYR A 22 -2.40 4.23 3.91
N SER A 23 -2.60 2.94 4.22
CA SER A 23 -1.96 2.32 5.37
C SER A 23 -0.44 2.27 5.22
N PHE A 24 0.25 2.30 6.36
CA PHE A 24 1.69 2.20 6.44
C PHE A 24 2.18 0.79 6.05
N VAL A 25 3.20 0.75 5.19
CA VAL A 25 3.97 -0.46 4.88
C VAL A 25 5.46 -0.13 4.84
N ILE A 26 6.28 -1.15 5.09
CA ILE A 26 7.73 -1.08 4.87
C ILE A 26 7.98 -1.60 3.45
N ASP A 27 8.68 -0.80 2.64
CA ASP A 27 9.07 -1.15 1.26
C ASP A 27 10.59 -1.21 1.12
N GLU A 28 11.06 -2.13 0.30
CA GLU A 28 12.48 -2.33 0.02
C GLU A 28 12.89 -1.44 -1.16
N THR A 29 13.73 -0.43 -0.92
CA THR A 29 14.19 0.55 -1.91
C THR A 29 14.73 -0.15 -3.17
N ILE A 30 15.55 -1.19 -2.97
CA ILE A 30 15.98 -2.13 -4.00
C ILE A 30 15.24 -3.45 -3.76
N PRO A 31 14.39 -3.92 -4.69
CA PRO A 31 13.72 -5.20 -4.55
C PRO A 31 14.71 -6.36 -4.40
N LEU A 32 14.42 -7.34 -3.54
CA LEU A 32 15.24 -8.56 -3.37
C LEU A 32 15.52 -9.25 -4.72
N ALA A 33 14.52 -9.31 -5.61
CA ALA A 33 14.63 -9.91 -6.94
C ALA A 33 15.70 -9.25 -7.85
N ARG A 34 16.15 -8.03 -7.53
CA ARG A 34 17.21 -7.30 -8.25
C ARG A 34 18.52 -7.21 -7.47
N GLY A 35 18.70 -8.04 -6.44
CA GLY A 35 19.91 -8.03 -5.60
C GLY A 35 19.83 -7.05 -4.42
N GLY A 36 18.63 -6.62 -4.02
CA GLY A 36 18.45 -5.87 -2.78
C GLY A 36 18.72 -6.73 -1.54
N THR A 37 18.96 -6.08 -0.41
CA THR A 37 19.13 -6.75 0.89
C THR A 37 17.97 -6.41 1.83
N LEU A 38 17.60 -7.32 2.72
CA LEU A 38 16.57 -7.08 3.74
C LEU A 38 17.19 -6.32 4.94
N THR A 39 17.78 -5.16 4.68
CA THR A 39 18.46 -4.33 5.68
C THR A 39 17.62 -3.10 6.00
N HIS A 40 17.82 -2.52 7.20
CA HIS A 40 17.21 -1.25 7.58
C HIS A 40 17.54 -0.12 6.61
N ASP A 41 18.78 -0.09 6.09
CA ASP A 41 19.23 0.91 5.10
C ASP A 41 18.50 0.79 3.75
N ASN A 42 18.07 -0.42 3.38
CA ASN A 42 17.30 -0.64 2.15
C ASN A 42 15.78 -0.55 2.39
N SER A 43 15.31 -0.30 3.61
CA SER A 43 13.89 -0.32 3.96
C SER A 43 13.36 1.10 4.21
N GLY A 44 12.30 1.48 3.51
CA GLY A 44 11.69 2.81 3.58
C GLY A 44 10.21 2.78 3.97
N PRO A 45 9.71 3.83 4.65
CA PRO A 45 8.29 3.97 4.99
C PRO A 45 7.47 4.36 3.75
N ALA A 46 6.53 3.52 3.33
CA ALA A 46 5.68 3.78 2.15
C ALA A 46 4.19 3.58 2.46
N HIS A 47 3.32 4.15 1.62
CA HIS A 47 1.91 3.76 1.58
C HIS A 47 1.77 2.41 0.89
N ARG A 48 0.79 1.60 1.31
CA ARG A 48 0.45 0.32 0.66
C ARG A 48 0.21 0.46 -0.84
N TRP A 49 -0.51 1.49 -1.26
CA TRP A 49 -0.77 1.77 -2.69
C TRP A 49 0.50 2.14 -3.47
N CYS A 50 1.38 2.97 -2.88
CA CYS A 50 2.64 3.35 -3.52
C CYS A 50 3.57 2.14 -3.67
N ASN A 51 3.65 1.30 -2.64
CA ASN A 51 4.40 0.05 -2.66
C ASN A 51 3.87 -0.92 -3.75
N ALA A 52 2.55 -1.07 -3.84
CA ALA A 52 1.91 -1.91 -4.85
C ALA A 52 2.19 -1.44 -6.29
N ILE A 53 2.24 -0.13 -6.53
CA ILE A 53 2.62 0.43 -7.83
C ILE A 53 4.10 0.15 -8.11
N LYS A 54 4.98 0.39 -7.14
CA LYS A 54 6.42 0.18 -7.29
C LYS A 54 6.73 -1.26 -7.65
N GLY A 55 6.20 -2.24 -6.91
CA GLY A 55 6.48 -3.66 -7.14
C GLY A 55 7.99 -3.94 -7.29
N THR A 56 8.38 -4.54 -8.40
CA THR A 56 9.80 -4.83 -8.72
C THR A 56 10.49 -3.74 -9.55
N HIS A 57 9.85 -2.58 -9.76
CA HIS A 57 10.43 -1.45 -10.46
C HIS A 57 11.38 -0.65 -9.55
N SER A 58 12.19 0.22 -10.15
CA SER A 58 13.09 1.11 -9.41
C SER A 58 12.32 2.20 -8.67
N LEU A 59 12.91 2.74 -7.60
CA LEU A 59 12.33 3.86 -6.86
C LEU A 59 12.04 5.08 -7.76
N ALA A 60 12.96 5.40 -8.68
CA ALA A 60 12.80 6.51 -9.61
C ALA A 60 11.56 6.34 -10.49
N TRP A 61 11.36 5.13 -11.04
CA TRP A 61 10.17 4.82 -11.83
C TRP A 61 8.90 4.91 -10.98
N ALA A 62 8.93 4.41 -9.74
CA ALA A 62 7.78 4.46 -8.84
C ALA A 62 7.36 5.90 -8.52
N ARG A 63 8.33 6.78 -8.26
CA ARG A 63 8.09 8.21 -8.00
C ARG A 63 7.38 8.89 -9.16
N GLU A 64 7.91 8.71 -10.37
CA GLU A 64 7.33 9.28 -11.58
C GLU A 64 5.92 8.73 -11.83
N ARG A 65 5.75 7.40 -11.73
CA ARG A 65 4.46 6.76 -11.99
C ARG A 65 3.39 7.18 -10.99
N VAL A 66 3.74 7.24 -9.71
CA VAL A 66 2.82 7.70 -8.64
C VAL A 66 2.45 9.16 -8.83
N ALA A 67 3.42 10.03 -9.16
CA ALA A 67 3.16 11.44 -9.45
C ALA A 67 2.20 11.62 -10.64
N GLN A 68 2.38 10.85 -11.72
CA GLN A 68 1.46 10.84 -12.86
C GLN A 68 0.04 10.41 -12.47
N LEU A 69 -0.09 9.34 -11.68
CA LEU A 69 -1.41 8.84 -11.25
C LEU A 69 -2.13 9.85 -10.33
N ILE A 70 -1.37 10.53 -9.47
CA ILE A 70 -1.87 11.63 -8.65
C ILE A 70 -2.36 12.79 -9.53
N ALA A 71 -1.55 13.21 -10.52
CA ALA A 71 -1.91 14.30 -11.43
C ALA A 71 -3.16 13.97 -12.28
N GLN A 72 -3.34 12.68 -12.62
CA GLN A 72 -4.54 12.19 -13.31
C GLN A 72 -5.77 12.02 -12.42
N GLY A 73 -5.67 12.29 -11.11
CA GLY A 73 -6.77 12.09 -10.17
C GLY A 73 -7.13 10.61 -9.92
N LYS A 74 -6.28 9.67 -10.36
CA LYS A 74 -6.46 8.22 -10.17
C LYS A 74 -5.93 7.72 -8.83
N ALA A 75 -5.48 8.63 -7.96
CA ALA A 75 -5.12 8.27 -6.59
C ALA A 75 -6.39 7.76 -5.88
N PRO A 76 -6.29 6.68 -5.07
CA PRO A 76 -7.43 6.17 -4.32
C PRO A 76 -8.01 7.30 -3.48
N GLN A 77 -9.31 7.56 -3.61
CA GLN A 77 -9.97 8.50 -2.72
C GLN A 77 -10.08 7.86 -1.33
N ARG A 78 -9.92 8.64 -0.26
CA ARG A 78 -10.30 8.22 1.10
C ARG A 78 -11.82 8.04 1.12
N ILE A 79 -12.31 6.88 0.71
CA ILE A 79 -13.70 6.49 0.96
C ILE A 79 -13.73 6.09 2.42
N ALA A 80 -14.34 6.92 3.27
CA ALA A 80 -14.64 6.52 4.65
C ALA A 80 -15.33 5.15 4.63
N PRO A 81 -15.02 4.24 5.57
CA PRO A 81 -15.55 2.88 5.51
C PRO A 81 -17.08 2.95 5.45
N ALA A 82 -17.63 2.53 4.30
CA ALA A 82 -19.05 2.27 4.17
C ALA A 82 -19.39 1.18 5.20
N SER A 83 -20.47 1.45 5.93
CA SER A 83 -21.08 0.62 6.97
C SER A 83 -20.79 -0.87 6.81
N THR A 84 -20.17 -1.44 7.85
CA THR A 84 -19.99 -2.87 8.06
C THR A 84 -21.35 -3.56 8.09
N GLU A 85 -21.85 -3.97 6.93
CA GLU A 85 -22.77 -5.09 6.90
C GLU A 85 -21.95 -6.34 7.28
N PRO A 86 -22.36 -7.13 8.28
CA PRO A 86 -21.63 -8.33 8.64
C PRO A 86 -21.62 -9.26 7.43
N ILE A 87 -20.41 -9.68 7.03
CA ILE A 87 -20.21 -10.70 6.01
C ILE A 87 -20.98 -11.94 6.47
N ARG A 88 -22.12 -12.22 5.85
CA ARG A 88 -22.84 -13.48 6.05
C ARG A 88 -21.98 -14.55 5.39
N CYS A 89 -21.28 -15.36 6.18
CA CYS A 89 -20.76 -16.64 5.70
C CYS A 89 -21.96 -17.39 5.11
N SER A 90 -21.94 -17.64 3.80
CA SER A 90 -22.85 -18.59 3.20
C SER A 90 -22.56 -19.96 3.79
N ASP A 91 -23.57 -20.57 4.40
CA ASP A 91 -23.56 -21.92 4.94
C ASP A 91 -23.10 -22.91 3.86
N TRP A 92 -21.82 -23.30 3.91
CA TRP A 92 -21.23 -24.29 3.00
C TRP A 92 -21.70 -25.71 3.30
N PHE A 93 -22.27 -25.95 4.49
CA PHE A 93 -22.81 -27.24 4.89
C PHE A 93 -24.31 -27.28 4.66
N GLY A 94 -24.70 -27.30 3.38
CA GLY A 94 -26.03 -27.70 2.98
C GLY A 94 -26.23 -29.20 3.19
N GLY A 95 -27.16 -29.53 4.09
CA GLY A 95 -28.10 -30.66 4.02
C GLY A 95 -27.60 -32.05 3.61
N GLY A 96 -27.64 -32.97 4.56
CA GLY A 96 -27.61 -34.41 4.31
C GLY A 96 -28.19 -35.15 5.52
N GLU A 97 -29.51 -35.13 5.65
CA GLU A 97 -30.27 -36.17 6.35
C GLU A 97 -30.90 -37.10 5.31
#